data_AF-A0A920G9D2-F1
#
_entry.id   AF-A0A920G9D2-F1
#
_cell.length_a   1.000
_cell.length_b   1.000
_cell.length_c   1.000
_cell.angle_alpha   90.00
_cell.angle_beta   90.00
_cell.angle_gamma   90.00
#
_symmetry.space_group_name_H-M   'P 1'
#
loop_
_entity.id
_entity.type
_entity.pdbx_description
1 polymer ?
#
loop_
_entity_poly.entity_id
_entity_poly.type
_entity_poly.pdbx_seq_one_letter_code
_entity_poly.pdbx_strand_id
1 'polypeptide(L)' 'MNSLNIFIIFGVTGDLANRKIFPAINALLKRNELPKNTFVIGCGRGEKKANTFKT' A
#
# COMPACT_ATOMS: atom_id res chain seq x y z
N MET A 1 14.91 13.74 -7.13
CA MET A 1 14.98 13.79 -5.65
C MET A 1 14.95 12.37 -5.11
N ASN A 2 15.98 11.97 -4.37
CA ASN A 2 16.10 10.64 -3.76
C ASN A 2 15.42 10.64 -2.37
N SER A 3 14.13 10.98 -2.34
CA SER A 3 13.37 11.08 -1.09
C SER A 3 12.70 9.75 -0.77
N LEU A 4 12.81 9.32 0.49
CA LEU A 4 12.10 8.17 1.01
C LEU A 4 10.65 8.55 1.31
N ASN A 5 9.69 7.86 0.69
CA ASN A 5 8.26 8.09 0.92
C ASN A 5 7.69 6.95 1.77
N ILE A 6 6.99 7.29 2.85
CA ILE A 6 6.33 6.30 3.71
C ILE A 6 4.83 6.61 3.71
N PHE A 7 4.03 5.65 3.24
CA PHE A 7 2.58 5.75 3.18
C PHE A 7 1.95 4.76 4.16
N ILE A 8 1.27 5.28 5.18
CA ILE A 8 0.68 4.48 6.26
C ILE A 8 -0.83 4.40 6.09
N ILE A 9 -1.36 3.18 5.97
CA ILE A 9 -2.80 2.92 5.83
C ILE A 9 -3.33 2.41 7.18
N PHE A 10 -3.98 3.28 7.93
CA PHE A 10 -4.74 2.88 9.12
C PHE A 10 -6.10 2.29 8.72
N GLY A 11 -6.50 1.19 9.37
CA GLY A 11 -7.69 0.45 8.95
C GLY A 11 -7.45 -0.36 7.68
N VAL A 12 -6.25 -0.94 7.54
CA VAL A 12 -5.83 -1.69 6.33
C VAL A 12 -6.75 -2.87 5.98
N THR A 13 -7.50 -3.40 6.95
CA THR A 13 -8.47 -4.48 6.76
C THR A 13 -9.85 -4.00 6.32
N GLY A 14 -10.08 -2.68 6.23
CA GLY A 14 -11.36 -2.08 5.89
C GLY A 14 -11.74 -2.23 4.42
N ASP A 15 -13.02 -2.05 4.12
CA ASP A 15 -13.56 -2.19 2.75
C ASP A 15 -12.91 -1.21 1.78
N LEU A 16 -12.71 0.04 2.19
CA LEU A 16 -12.08 1.08 1.36
C LEU A 16 -10.63 0.74 1.00
N ALA A 17 -9.88 0.19 1.96
CA ALA A 17 -8.49 -0.21 1.73
C ALA A 17 -8.41 -1.26 0.62
N ASN A 18 -9.24 -2.30 0.72
CA ASN A 18 -9.29 -3.41 -0.24
C ASN A 18 -9.85 -3.02 -1.61
N ARG A 19 -10.93 -2.23 -1.66
CA ARG A 19 -11.62 -1.93 -2.91
C ARG A 19 -11.04 -0.74 -3.67
N LYS A 20 -10.31 0.16 -3.01
CA LYS A 20 -9.87 1.42 -3.60
C LYS A 20 -8.39 1.73 -3.37
N ILE A 21 -7.90 1.69 -2.12
CA ILE A 21 -6.53 2.11 -1.81
C ILE A 21 -5.51 1.16 -2.46
N PHE A 22 -5.62 -0.15 -2.22
CA PHE A 22 -4.68 -1.13 -2.80
C PHE A 22 -4.73 -1.17 -4.34
N PRO A 23 -5.92 -1.19 -5.00
CA PRO A 23 -5.98 -1.08 -6.45
C PRO A 23 -5.35 0.19 -7.01
N ALA A 24 -5.52 1.35 -6.35
CA ALA A 24 -4.93 2.61 -6.80
C ALA A 24 -3.39 2.57 -6.70
N ILE A 25 -2.85 2.09 -5.57
CA ILE A 25 -1.39 1.93 -5.40
C ILE A 25 -0.82 0.95 -6.45
N ASN A 26 -1.51 -0.17 -6.69
CA ASN A 26 -1.10 -1.13 -7.72
C ASN A 26 -1.15 -0.52 -9.14
N ALA A 27 -2.14 0.34 -9.43
CA ALA A 27 -2.19 1.05 -10.71
C ALA A 27 -1.02 2.02 -10.88
N LEU A 28 -0.67 2.78 -9.83
CA LEU A 28 0.51 3.66 -9.83
C LEU A 28 1.81 2.86 -10.02
N LEU A 29 1.93 1.70 -9.37
CA LEU A 29 3.07 0.80 -9.53
C LEU A 29 3.19 0.31 -10.98
N LYS A 30 2.09 -0.18 -11.57
CA LYS A 30 2.05 -0.66 -12.97
C LYS A 30 2.37 0.43 -13.99
N ARG A 31 2.06 1.69 -13.68
CA ARG A 31 2.33 2.86 -14.53
C ARG A 31 3.71 3.46 -14.33
N ASN A 32 4.53 2.92 -13.40
CA ASN A 32 5.78 3.54 -12.95
C ASN A 32 5.61 4.97 -12.42
N GLU A 33 4.42 5.30 -11.92
CA GLU A 33 4.08 6.61 -11.32
C GLU A 33 4.27 6.60 -9.80
N LEU A 34 4.45 5.42 -9.20
CA LEU A 34 4.83 5.32 -7.79
C LEU A 34 6.34 5.60 -7.64
N PRO A 35 6.76 6.56 -6.80
CA PRO A 35 8.18 6.85 -6.61
C PRO A 35 8.94 5.60 -6.15
N LYS A 36 10.13 5.35 -6.73
CA LYS A 36 10.92 4.11 -6.50
C LYS A 36 11.21 3.82 -5.02
N ASN A 37 11.42 4.86 -4.20
CA ASN A 37 11.71 4.71 -2.78
C ASN A 37 10.44 4.88 -1.92
N THR A 38 9.38 4.14 -2.24
CA THR A 38 8.11 4.20 -1.48
C THR A 38 7.88 2.93 -0.68
N PHE A 39 7.59 3.09 0.60
CA PHE A 39 7.16 2.03 1.50
C PHE A 39 5.69 2.21 1.86
N VAL A 40 4.89 1.15 1.72
CA VAL A 40 3.49 1.14 2.13
C VAL A 40 3.35 0.27 3.37
N ILE A 41 2.86 0.85 4.46
CA ILE A 41 2.72 0.19 5.77
C ILE A 41 1.24 0.11 6.13
N GLY A 42 0.72 -1.10 6.30
CA GLY A 42 -0.64 -1.34 6.77
C GLY A 42 -0.73 -1.45 8.29
N CYS A 43 -1.65 -0.70 8.90
CA CYS A 43 -1.98 -0.80 10.32
C CYS A 43 -3.46 -1.18 10.50
N GLY A 44 -3.74 -2.18 11.34
CA GLY A 44 -5.09 -2.66 11.60
C GLY A 44 -5.17 -3.37 12.95
N ARG A 45 -6.41 -3.58 13.43
CA ARG A 45 -6.68 -4.23 14.72
C ARG A 45 -6.79 -5.76 14.63
N GLY A 46 -6.98 -6.30 13.42
CA GLY A 46 -7.11 -7.74 13.20
C GLY A 46 -5.75 -8.43 13.08
N GLU A 47 -5.73 -9.76 13.29
CA GLU A 47 -4.55 -10.57 13.03
C GLU A 47 -4.01 -10.34 11.61
N LYS A 48 -2.68 -10.31 11.49
CA LYS A 48 -2.01 -10.21 10.19
C LYS A 48 -2.36 -11.45 9.36
N LYS A 49 -3.34 -11.35 8.46
CA LYS A 49 -3.31 -12.16 7.25
C LYS A 49 -2.20 -11.56 6.40
N ALA A 50 -1.06 -12.25 6.35
CA ALA A 50 0.05 -11.89 5.48
C ALA A 50 -0.41 -12.03 4.02
N ASN A 51 -1.10 -11.01 3.51
CA ASN A 51 -1.29 -10.85 2.08
C ASN A 51 0.03 -10.32 1.53
N THR A 52 0.98 -11.24 1.39
CA THR A 52 2.29 -10.98 0.79
C THR A 52 2.06 -10.78 -0.69
N PHE A 53 1.83 -9.54 -1.10
CA PHE A 53 1.94 -9.15 -2.50
C PHE A 53 3.43 -9.13 -2.83
N LYS A 54 3.91 -10.22 -3.45
CA LYS A 54 5.23 -10.22 -4.07
C LYS A 54 5.13 -9.47 -5.38
N THR A 55 6.02 -8.49 -5.55
CA THR A 55 6.42 -7.93 -6.85
C THR A 55 7.06 -8.99 -7.71
#